data_AF-A0A2H0B5C6-F1
#
_entry.id   AF-A0A2H0B5C6-F1
#
_cell.length_a   1.000
_cell.length_b   1.000
_cell.length_c   1.000
_cell.angle_alpha   90.00
_cell.angle_beta   90.00
_cell.angle_gamma   90.00
#
_symmetry.space_group_name_H-M   'P 1'
#
loop_
_entity.id
_entity.type
_entity.pdbx_description
1 polymer ?
#
loop_
_entity_poly.entity_id
_entity_poly.type
_entity_poly.pdbx_seq_one_letter_code
_entity_poly.pdbx_strand_id
1 'polypeptide(L)' 'MKKITKNTNLGELMQTYPQLTKVLVDDYGLHCAGCFAAAFDTIEQGAEIHGMSKKQIEKMVERLNMLIK' A
#
# COMPACT_ATOMS: atom_id res chain seq x y z
N MET A 1 7.69 -15.69 -2.72
CA MET A 1 7.18 -14.31 -2.72
C MET A 1 6.91 -13.88 -1.29
N LYS A 2 7.30 -12.66 -0.90
CA LYS A 2 7.06 -12.14 0.45
C LYS A 2 5.59 -11.71 0.54
N LYS A 3 4.85 -12.28 1.50
CA LYS A 3 3.44 -11.94 1.74
C LYS A 3 3.34 -10.47 2.16
N ILE A 4 2.48 -9.71 1.49
CA ILE A 4 2.19 -8.33 1.84
C ILE A 4 1.27 -8.34 3.07
N THR A 5 1.59 -7.50 4.05
CA THR A 5 0.77 -7.29 5.26
C THR A 5 0.55 -5.79 5.46
N LYS A 6 -0.42 -5.40 6.28
CA LYS A 6 -0.67 -3.99 6.61
C LYS A 6 0.55 -3.26 7.24
N ASN A 7 1.47 -4.01 7.85
CA ASN A 7 2.72 -3.51 8.43
C ASN A 7 3.86 -3.40 7.39
N THR A 8 3.62 -3.75 6.14
CA THR A 8 4.62 -3.62 5.07
C THR A 8 4.88 -2.14 4.82
N ASN A 9 6.15 -1.77 4.68
CA ASN A 9 6.54 -0.42 4.31
C ASN A 9 6.10 -0.12 2.86
N LEU A 10 5.45 1.03 2.64
CA LEU A 10 4.92 1.43 1.33
C LEU A 10 6.04 1.67 0.31
N GLY A 11 7.14 2.32 0.71
CA GLY A 11 8.31 2.53 -0.14
C GLY A 11 8.93 1.23 -0.63
N GLU A 12 9.20 0.29 0.29
CA GLU A 12 9.72 -1.05 -0.05
C GLU A 12 8.75 -1.82 -0.94
N LEU A 13 7.44 -1.73 -0.66
CA LEU A 13 6.40 -2.38 -1.46
C LEU A 13 6.42 -1.90 -2.90
N MET A 14 6.49 -0.59 -3.12
CA MET A 14 6.52 0.00 -4.47
C MET A 14 7.83 -0.28 -5.20
N GLN A 15 8.96 -0.34 -4.50
CA GLN A 15 10.24 -0.74 -5.10
C GLN A 15 10.25 -2.22 -5.48
N THR A 16 9.68 -3.08 -4.63
CA THR A 16 9.65 -4.53 -4.83
C THR A 16 8.62 -4.93 -5.88
N TYR A 17 7.48 -4.23 -5.92
CA TYR A 17 6.37 -4.49 -6.85
C TYR A 17 5.92 -3.19 -7.53
N PRO A 18 6.71 -2.66 -8.49
CA PRO A 18 6.39 -1.42 -9.19
C PRO A 18 5.00 -1.40 -9.84
N GLN A 19 4.51 -2.57 -10.26
CA GLN A 19 3.17 -2.74 -10.84
C GLN A 19 2.03 -2.42 -9.87
N LEU A 20 2.25 -2.55 -8.56
CA LEU A 20 1.25 -2.22 -7.55
C LEU A 20 1.15 -0.72 -7.30
N THR A 21 2.15 0.07 -7.71
CA THR A 21 2.12 1.54 -7.55
C THR A 21 0.89 2.14 -8.19
N LYS A 22 0.54 1.72 -9.42
CA LYS A 22 -0.65 2.21 -10.11
C LYS A 22 -1.94 1.87 -9.36
N VAL A 23 -2.01 0.69 -8.76
CA VAL A 23 -3.18 0.24 -7.98
C VAL A 23 -3.33 1.05 -6.69
N LEU A 24 -2.22 1.29 -5.98
CA LEU A 24 -2.20 2.10 -4.75
C LEU A 24 -2.63 3.54 -5.01
N VAL A 25 -2.18 4.12 -6.13
CA VAL A 25 -2.50 5.50 -6.52
C VAL A 25 -3.93 5.62 -7.05
N ASP A 26 -4.28 4.85 -8.09
CA ASP A 26 -5.53 5.05 -8.83
C ASP A 26 -6.75 4.55 -8.05
N ASP A 27 -6.62 3.41 -7.35
CA ASP A 27 -7.78 2.75 -6.72
C ASP A 27 -7.92 3.09 -5.24
N TYR A 28 -6.82 3.45 -4.57
CA TYR A 28 -6.80 3.73 -3.13
C TYR A 28 -6.37 5.16 -2.77
N GLY A 29 -6.03 5.97 -3.77
CA GLY A 29 -5.72 7.37 -3.55
C GLY A 29 -4.42 7.61 -2.80
N LEU A 30 -3.53 6.62 -2.68
CA LEU A 30 -2.25 6.70 -1.98
C LEU A 30 -1.18 7.38 -2.85
N HIS A 31 -1.46 8.62 -3.25
CA HIS A 31 -0.61 9.46 -4.09
C HIS A 31 0.69 9.89 -3.40
N CYS A 32 0.81 9.64 -2.09
CA CYS A 32 1.98 9.94 -1.28
C CYS A 32 3.25 9.18 -1.72
N ALA A 33 3.16 8.30 -2.72
CA ALA A 33 4.28 7.71 -3.48
C ALA A 33 5.45 8.66 -3.80
N GLY A 34 5.22 9.99 -3.87
CA GLY A 34 6.26 11.02 -4.07
C GLY A 34 6.63 11.87 -2.84
N CYS A 35 6.03 11.65 -1.68
CA CYS A 35 6.31 12.37 -0.44
C CYS A 35 7.38 11.62 0.38
N PHE A 36 8.38 12.34 0.89
CA PHE A 36 9.46 11.77 1.72
C PHE A 36 8.95 10.92 2.90
N ALA A 37 7.77 11.23 3.44
CA ALA A 37 7.14 10.49 4.52
C ALA A 37 6.72 9.05 4.12
N ALA A 38 6.26 8.85 2.87
CA ALA A 38 5.78 7.54 2.42
C ALA A 38 6.88 6.48 2.31
N ALA A 39 8.15 6.90 2.27
CA ALA A 39 9.29 5.99 2.36
C ALA A 39 9.38 5.30 3.72
N PHE A 40 8.75 5.84 4.77
CA PHE A 40 8.80 5.31 6.13
C PHE A 40 7.45 4.77 6.62
N ASP A 41 6.34 5.12 5.96
CA ASP A 41 5.01 4.67 6.35
C ASP A 41 4.76 3.19 6.02
N THR A 42 4.04 2.52 6.93
CA THR A 42 3.38 1.25 6.63
C THR A 42 2.14 1.47 5.78
N ILE A 43 1.64 0.40 5.12
CA ILE A 43 0.37 0.43 4.39
C ILE A 43 -0.78 0.92 5.30
N GLU A 44 -0.86 0.42 6.54
CA GLU A 44 -1.93 0.81 7.48
C GLU A 44 -1.87 2.30 7.78
N GLN A 45 -0.70 2.82 8.16
CA GLN A 45 -0.53 4.24 8.50
C GLN A 45 -0.84 5.16 7.32
N GLY A 46 -0.28 4.85 6.14
CA GLY A 46 -0.53 5.62 4.93
C GLY A 46 -2.01 5.61 4.55
N ALA A 47 -2.69 4.48 4.68
CA ALA A 47 -4.11 4.37 4.38
C ALA A 47 -5.01 5.08 5.42
N GLU A 48 -4.67 5.03 6.70
CA GLU A 48 -5.43 5.70 7.77
C GLU A 48 -5.37 7.23 7.65
N ILE A 49 -4.23 7.81 7.25
CA ILE A 49 -4.09 9.25 6.96
C ILE A 49 -5.07 9.71 5.87
N HIS A 50 -5.39 8.81 4.93
CA HIS A 50 -6.34 9.05 3.85
C HIS A 50 -7.78 8.61 4.20
N GLY A 51 -8.06 8.36 5.49
CA GLY A 51 -9.42 8.08 5.99
C GLY A 51 -9.93 6.68 5.68
N MET A 52 -9.05 5.74 5.30
CA MET A 52 -9.47 4.35 5.10
C MET A 52 -9.76 3.67 6.44
N SER A 53 -10.88 2.98 6.54
CA SER A 53 -11.19 2.11 7.67
C SER A 53 -10.32 0.85 7.66
N LYS A 54 -10.12 0.23 8.83
CA LYS A 54 -9.44 -1.06 8.98
C LYS A 54 -9.95 -2.11 7.99
N LYS A 55 -11.27 -2.16 7.76
CA LYS A 55 -11.90 -3.09 6.81
C LYS A 55 -11.48 -2.83 5.36
N GLN A 56 -11.31 -1.56 4.97
CA GLN A 56 -10.82 -1.21 3.63
C GLN A 56 -9.33 -1.57 3.48
N ILE A 57 -8.54 -1.38 4.54
CA ILE A 57 -7.11 -1.74 4.56
C ILE A 57 -6.91 -3.24 4.41
N GLU A 58 -7.66 -4.06 5.16
CA GLU A 58 -7.58 -5.53 5.02
C GLU A 58 -7.93 -5.98 3.60
N LYS A 59 -9.03 -5.46 3.02
CA LYS A 59 -9.41 -5.75 1.63
C LYS A 59 -8.36 -5.30 0.62
N MET A 60 -7.72 -4.16 0.84
CA MET A 60 -6.64 -3.68 -0.01
C MET A 60 -5.46 -4.67 0.04
N VAL A 61 -5.01 -5.05 1.23
CA VAL A 61 -3.90 -6.00 1.41
C VAL A 61 -4.20 -7.35 0.77
N GLU A 62 -5.43 -7.87 0.92
CA GLU A 62 -5.86 -9.09 0.25
C GLU A 62 -5.74 -8.97 -1.27
N ARG A 63 -6.26 -7.88 -1.85
CA ARG A 63 -6.18 -7.63 -3.30
C ARG A 63 -4.73 -7.51 -3.78
N LEU A 64 -3.88 -6.79 -3.07
CA LEU A 64 -2.47 -6.64 -3.43
C LEU A 64 -1.77 -8.01 -3.47
N ASN A 65 -2.04 -8.89 -2.49
CA ASN A 65 -1.52 -10.26 -2.48
C ASN A 65 -2.05 -11.12 -3.65
N MET A 66 -3.26 -10.87 -4.15
CA MET A 66 -3.78 -11.58 -5.34
C MET A 66 -3.09 -11.14 -6.63
N LEU A 67 -2.69 -9.88 -6.72
CA LEU A 67 -2.05 -9.29 -7.91
C LEU A 67 -0.56 -9.64 -8.05
N ILE A 68 0.05 -10.17 -6.98
CA ILE A 68 1.44 -10.64 -6.98
C ILE A 68 1.53 -12.18 -6.91
N LYS A 69 0.46 -12.90 -7.20
CA LYS A 69 0.51 -14.37 -7.36
C LYS A 69 0.89 -14.76 -8.78
#